data_AF-R6H6W9-F1
#
_entry.id   AF-R6H6W9-F1
#
_cell.length_a   1.000
_cell.length_b   1.000
_cell.length_c   1.000
_cell.angle_alpha   90.00
_cell.angle_beta   90.00
_cell.angle_gamma   90.00
#
_symmetry.space_group_name_H-M   'P 1'
#
loop_
_entity.id
_entity.type
_entity.pdbx_description
1 polymer ?
#
loop_
_entity_poly.entity_id
_entity_poly.type
_entity_poly.pdbx_seq_one_letter_code
_entity_poly.pdbx_strand_id
1 'polypeptide(L)'
;MRGMGLLEAETVFQGEKTRTRVRGRVLQAQGIFEPLAGTAFSGYEIHMGRTTSPLQAFAELEGGKSSRDGLCAGNVFGTYVHGIFDEGAFSRAFVNCILRSLGLTETTGAVDWRTYKERQYDALAQGVREALDMPYIYRLLGLPTGENRK
;
A
#
# COMPACT_ATOMS: atom_id res chain seq x y z
N MET A 1 6.57 -21.27 -14.90
CA MET A 1 6.75 -21.58 -13.46
C MET A 1 5.38 -21.87 -12.87
N ARG A 2 5.26 -22.83 -11.95
CA ARG A 2 3.98 -23.11 -11.28
C ARG A 2 3.92 -22.35 -9.95
N GLY A 3 2.83 -21.63 -9.71
CA GLY A 3 2.59 -20.96 -8.43
C GLY A 3 2.10 -21.93 -7.34
N MET A 4 1.79 -21.40 -6.15
CA MET A 4 1.29 -22.20 -5.02
C MET A 4 -0.12 -22.77 -5.23
N GLY A 5 -0.88 -22.30 -6.23
CA GLY A 5 -2.22 -22.81 -6.53
C GLY A 5 -3.32 -22.43 -5.54
N LEU A 6 -3.11 -21.37 -4.74
CA LEU A 6 -4.09 -20.89 -3.75
C LEU A 6 -5.22 -20.07 -4.39
N LEU A 7 -4.94 -19.42 -5.51
CA LEU A 7 -5.89 -18.68 -6.32
C LEU A 7 -5.83 -19.26 -7.73
N GLU A 8 -6.99 -19.58 -8.30
CA GLU A 8 -7.11 -20.03 -9.70
C GLU A 8 -6.84 -18.84 -10.62
N ALA A 9 -5.58 -18.63 -10.97
CA ALA A 9 -5.16 -17.46 -11.71
C ALA A 9 -3.94 -17.76 -12.58
N GLU A 10 -3.88 -17.06 -13.71
CA GLU A 10 -2.72 -17.07 -14.61
C GLU A 10 -2.16 -15.66 -14.72
N THR A 11 -0.83 -15.54 -14.69
CA THR A 11 -0.14 -14.24 -14.81
C THR A 11 0.84 -14.30 -15.96
N VAL A 12 0.72 -13.34 -16.89
CA VAL A 12 1.64 -13.16 -18.01
C VAL A 12 2.45 -11.90 -17.80
N PHE A 13 3.78 -12.00 -17.89
CA PHE A 13 4.65 -10.81 -17.89
C PHE A 13 4.58 -10.10 -19.24
N GLN A 14 4.35 -8.79 -19.21
CA GLN A 14 4.30 -7.90 -20.35
C GLN A 14 5.55 -7.01 -20.38
N GLY A 15 5.84 -6.42 -21.56
CA GLY A 15 7.02 -5.56 -21.73
C GLY A 15 6.90 -4.19 -21.05
N GLU A 16 5.69 -3.71 -20.82
CA GLU A 16 5.42 -2.42 -20.19
C GLU A 16 5.36 -2.54 -18.66
N LYS A 17 5.88 -1.53 -17.97
CA LYS A 17 5.95 -1.47 -16.51
C LYS A 17 4.98 -0.43 -15.98
N THR A 18 3.98 -0.85 -15.22
CA THR A 18 3.11 0.06 -14.48
C THR A 18 3.89 0.66 -13.31
N ARG A 19 3.80 1.98 -13.10
CA ARG A 19 4.36 2.70 -11.95
C ARG A 19 3.45 3.87 -11.59
N THR A 20 2.43 3.63 -10.80
CA THR A 20 1.50 4.70 -10.40
C THR A 20 1.11 4.60 -8.93
N ARG A 21 0.74 5.74 -8.33
CA ARG A 21 0.09 5.76 -7.02
C ARG A 21 -1.37 5.44 -7.20
N VAL A 22 -1.91 4.61 -6.31
CA VAL A 22 -3.30 4.18 -6.37
C VAL A 22 -3.97 4.37 -5.01
N ARG A 23 -5.27 4.63 -5.08
CA ARG A 23 -6.19 4.60 -3.95
C ARG A 23 -7.35 3.72 -4.36
N GLY A 24 -8.04 3.15 -3.39
CA GLY A 24 -9.17 2.28 -3.68
C GLY A 24 -9.88 1.82 -2.42
N ARG A 25 -10.79 0.89 -2.62
CA ARG A 25 -11.50 0.19 -1.56
C ARG A 25 -11.50 -1.30 -1.82
N VAL A 26 -11.52 -2.09 -0.75
CA VAL A 26 -11.80 -3.51 -0.85
C VAL A 26 -13.21 -3.65 -1.40
N LEU A 27 -13.32 -4.25 -2.58
CA LEU A 27 -14.61 -4.50 -3.22
C LEU A 27 -15.32 -5.64 -2.46
N GLN A 28 -14.58 -6.72 -2.23
CA GLN A 28 -15.05 -7.87 -1.47
C GLN A 28 -13.87 -8.70 -0.98
N ALA A 29 -14.11 -9.46 0.07
CA ALA A 29 -13.24 -10.48 0.59
C ALA A 29 -14.10 -11.64 1.11
N GLN A 30 -13.50 -12.79 1.35
CA GLN A 30 -14.22 -13.99 1.76
C GLN A 30 -13.68 -14.52 3.10
N GLY A 31 -14.42 -15.45 3.70
CA GLY A 31 -14.05 -16.09 4.95
C GLY A 31 -13.87 -15.09 6.09
N ILE A 32 -12.79 -15.23 6.86
CA ILE A 32 -12.53 -14.36 8.02
C ILE A 32 -12.32 -12.90 7.63
N PHE A 33 -12.02 -12.63 6.37
CA PHE A 33 -11.73 -11.30 5.84
C PHE A 33 -12.93 -10.62 5.20
N GLU A 34 -14.12 -11.25 5.15
CA GLU A 34 -15.36 -10.62 4.68
C GLU A 34 -15.60 -9.20 5.23
N PRO A 35 -15.33 -8.90 6.53
CA PRO A 35 -15.50 -7.56 7.08
C PRO A 35 -14.57 -6.49 6.49
N LEU A 36 -13.57 -6.86 5.68
CA LEU A 36 -12.73 -5.89 4.97
C LEU A 36 -13.48 -5.15 3.87
N ALA A 37 -14.60 -5.68 3.36
CA ALA A 37 -15.36 -5.04 2.30
C ALA A 37 -15.68 -3.57 2.62
N GLY A 38 -15.40 -2.67 1.67
CA GLY A 38 -15.57 -1.23 1.80
C GLY A 38 -14.40 -0.48 2.48
N THR A 39 -13.43 -1.19 3.05
CA THR A 39 -12.24 -0.59 3.68
C THR A 39 -11.41 0.12 2.63
N ALA A 40 -11.12 1.40 2.87
CA ALA A 40 -10.26 2.19 2.00
C ALA A 40 -8.78 1.84 2.22
N PHE A 41 -8.01 1.98 1.15
CA PHE A 41 -6.56 1.84 1.19
C PHE A 41 -5.90 2.83 0.20
N SER A 42 -4.61 3.04 0.39
CA SER A 42 -3.73 3.61 -0.64
C SER A 42 -2.45 2.84 -0.76
N GLY A 43 -1.77 3.03 -1.89
CA GLY A 43 -0.52 2.36 -2.19
C GLY A 43 0.01 2.77 -3.55
N TYR A 44 0.76 1.86 -4.15
CA TYR A 44 1.30 2.05 -5.49
C TYR A 44 1.41 0.72 -6.23
N GLU A 45 1.33 0.77 -7.55
CA GLU A 45 1.49 -0.40 -8.41
C GLU A 45 2.85 -0.34 -9.09
N ILE A 46 3.66 -1.40 -8.92
CA ILE A 46 4.90 -1.58 -9.67
C ILE A 46 4.97 -3.03 -10.14
N HIS A 47 4.34 -3.32 -11.27
CA HIS A 47 4.34 -4.66 -11.83
C HIS A 47 4.45 -4.64 -13.36
N MET A 48 4.88 -5.78 -13.89
CA MET A 48 4.88 -6.10 -15.31
C MET A 48 3.97 -7.31 -15.59
N GLY A 49 3.43 -7.94 -14.54
CA GLY A 49 2.50 -9.06 -14.67
C GLY A 49 1.08 -8.56 -14.91
N ARG A 50 0.35 -9.22 -15.79
CA ARG A 50 -1.09 -9.09 -15.94
C ARG A 50 -1.74 -10.42 -15.55
N THR A 51 -2.64 -10.38 -14.57
CA THR A 51 -3.33 -11.56 -14.05
C THR A 51 -4.73 -11.68 -14.65
N THR A 52 -5.10 -12.88 -15.05
CA THR A 52 -6.47 -13.26 -15.44
C THR A 52 -6.95 -14.42 -14.57
N SER A 53 -8.24 -14.40 -14.21
CA SER A 53 -8.84 -15.40 -13.33
C SER A 53 -10.37 -15.38 -13.45
N PRO A 54 -11.06 -16.51 -13.25
CA PRO A 54 -12.50 -16.54 -13.07
C PRO A 54 -12.95 -16.04 -11.68
N LEU A 55 -12.01 -15.87 -10.75
CA LEU A 55 -12.31 -15.43 -9.40
C LEU A 55 -12.75 -13.98 -9.34
N GLN A 56 -13.42 -13.67 -8.24
CA GLN A 56 -13.86 -12.34 -7.89
C GLN A 56 -12.68 -11.41 -7.59
N ALA A 57 -12.77 -10.17 -8.08
CA ALA A 57 -11.78 -9.14 -7.78
C ALA A 57 -11.85 -8.74 -6.31
N PHE A 58 -10.68 -8.59 -5.68
CA PHE A 58 -10.56 -8.22 -4.27
C PHE A 58 -10.82 -6.72 -4.05
N ALA A 59 -10.32 -5.88 -4.95
CA ALA A 59 -10.30 -4.44 -4.79
C ALA A 59 -10.84 -3.70 -6.02
N GLU A 60 -11.35 -2.50 -5.77
CA GLU A 60 -11.66 -1.51 -6.80
C GLU A 60 -10.80 -0.27 -6.55
N LEU A 61 -9.97 0.07 -7.53
CA LEU A 61 -9.13 1.27 -7.50
C LEU A 61 -9.94 2.47 -8.01
N GLU A 62 -9.57 3.67 -7.56
CA GLU A 62 -10.13 4.92 -8.07
C GLU A 62 -9.77 5.07 -9.57
N GLY A 63 -10.80 5.09 -10.43
CA GLY A 63 -10.64 5.01 -11.89
C GLY A 63 -11.81 4.34 -12.62
N GLY A 64 -12.69 3.63 -11.90
CA GLY A 64 -13.93 3.04 -12.41
C GLY A 64 -13.89 1.51 -12.57
N LYS A 65 -14.89 0.90 -13.21
CA LYS A 65 -14.98 -0.57 -13.33
C LYS A 65 -13.79 -1.24 -14.03
N SER A 66 -13.05 -0.51 -14.85
CA SER A 66 -11.84 -1.00 -15.53
C SER A 66 -10.61 -1.07 -14.61
N SER A 67 -10.71 -0.60 -13.36
CA SER A 67 -9.63 -0.57 -12.38
C SER A 67 -9.88 -1.52 -11.20
N ARG A 68 -10.41 -2.71 -11.50
CA ARG A 68 -10.45 -3.83 -10.56
C ARG A 68 -9.05 -4.39 -10.36
N ASP A 69 -8.68 -4.63 -9.12
CA ASP A 69 -7.39 -5.22 -8.76
C ASP A 69 -7.57 -6.43 -7.85
N GLY A 70 -6.60 -7.34 -7.96
CA GLY A 70 -6.49 -8.46 -7.07
C GLY A 70 -7.58 -9.52 -7.25
N LEU A 71 -7.51 -10.55 -6.42
CA LEU A 71 -8.40 -11.70 -6.43
C LEU A 71 -8.66 -12.16 -5.00
N CYS A 72 -9.81 -12.75 -4.72
CA CYS A 72 -10.08 -13.40 -3.44
C CYS A 72 -10.80 -14.74 -3.59
N ALA A 73 -10.45 -15.71 -2.73
CA ALA A 73 -11.13 -17.00 -2.56
C ALA A 73 -10.92 -17.51 -1.13
N GLY A 74 -12.01 -17.75 -0.39
CA GLY A 74 -11.95 -18.12 1.02
C GLY A 74 -11.11 -17.14 1.84
N ASN A 75 -10.17 -17.64 2.64
CA ASN A 75 -9.26 -16.80 3.44
C ASN A 75 -8.04 -16.28 2.67
N VAL A 76 -8.03 -16.39 1.34
CA VAL A 76 -6.90 -15.95 0.51
C VAL A 76 -7.33 -14.77 -0.34
N PHE A 77 -6.53 -13.71 -0.33
CA PHE A 77 -6.63 -12.63 -1.30
C PHE A 77 -5.23 -12.21 -1.76
N GLY A 78 -5.16 -11.64 -2.96
CA GLY A 78 -3.96 -11.05 -3.53
C GLY A 78 -4.31 -9.73 -4.21
N THR A 79 -3.35 -8.82 -4.29
CA THR A 79 -3.50 -7.47 -4.85
C THR A 79 -2.16 -7.01 -5.43
N TYR A 80 -2.17 -6.24 -6.52
CA TYR A 80 -0.96 -5.59 -7.04
C TYR A 80 -0.61 -4.30 -6.28
N VAL A 81 -1.47 -3.86 -5.35
CA VAL A 81 -1.26 -2.67 -4.53
C VAL A 81 -0.18 -2.92 -3.49
N HIS A 82 1.01 -2.42 -3.75
CA HIS A 82 2.08 -2.38 -2.77
C HIS A 82 1.79 -1.30 -1.72
N GLY A 83 2.14 -1.58 -0.47
CA GLY A 83 1.93 -0.66 0.64
C GLY A 83 0.49 -0.60 1.15
N ILE A 84 -0.38 -1.55 0.79
CA ILE A 84 -1.77 -1.60 1.26
C ILE A 84 -1.90 -1.60 2.81
N PHE A 85 -0.86 -2.09 3.51
CA PHE A 85 -0.77 -2.08 4.98
C PHE A 85 -0.08 -0.85 5.57
N ASP A 86 0.47 0.05 4.75
CA ASP A 86 1.15 1.24 5.26
C ASP A 86 0.17 2.24 5.90
N GLU A 87 -1.10 2.23 5.46
CA GLU A 87 -2.17 3.00 6.10
C GLU A 87 -2.74 2.28 7.32
N GLY A 88 -2.83 3.01 8.44
CA GLY A 88 -3.32 2.46 9.69
C GLY A 88 -4.76 1.92 9.61
N ALA A 89 -5.62 2.50 8.76
CA ALA A 89 -7.01 2.09 8.64
C ALA A 89 -7.16 0.65 8.11
N PHE A 90 -6.50 0.33 7.00
CA PHE A 90 -6.54 -1.01 6.41
C PHE A 90 -5.88 -2.05 7.33
N SER A 91 -4.69 -1.75 7.86
CA SER A 91 -3.98 -2.65 8.78
C SER A 91 -4.79 -2.96 10.04
N ARG A 92 -5.46 -1.96 10.62
CA ARG A 92 -6.36 -2.17 11.77
C ARG A 92 -7.53 -3.07 11.40
N ALA A 93 -8.20 -2.82 10.26
CA ALA A 93 -9.32 -3.64 9.82
C ALA A 93 -8.89 -5.10 9.59
N PHE A 94 -7.73 -5.31 8.95
CA PHE A 94 -7.15 -6.63 8.71
C PHE A 94 -6.84 -7.38 10.02
N VAL A 95 -6.18 -6.71 10.97
CA VAL A 95 -5.87 -7.31 12.28
C VAL A 95 -7.16 -7.63 13.05
N ASN A 96 -8.15 -6.73 13.02
CA ASN A 96 -9.43 -6.98 13.70
C ASN A 96 -10.20 -8.17 13.10
N CYS A 97 -10.08 -8.44 11.80
CA CYS A 97 -10.62 -9.66 11.20
C CYS A 97 -9.99 -10.92 11.83
N ILE A 98 -8.66 -10.92 12.01
CA ILE A 98 -7.94 -12.04 12.63
C ILE A 98 -8.32 -12.18 14.10
N LEU A 99 -8.33 -11.09 14.87
CA LEU A 99 -8.70 -11.11 16.29
C LEU A 99 -10.10 -11.66 16.50
N ARG A 100 -11.08 -11.22 15.68
CA ARG A 100 -12.45 -11.75 15.70
C ARG A 100 -12.48 -13.26 15.44
N SER A 101 -11.72 -13.75 14.45
CA SER A 101 -11.66 -15.19 14.15
C SER A 101 -11.09 -16.03 15.29
N LEU A 102 -10.31 -15.42 16.18
CA LEU A 102 -9.72 -16.03 17.37
C LEU A 102 -10.57 -15.82 18.64
N GLY A 103 -11.71 -15.12 18.56
CA GLY A 103 -12.53 -14.76 19.72
C GLY A 103 -11.90 -13.70 20.64
N LEU A 104 -10.94 -12.93 20.13
CA LEU A 104 -10.24 -11.88 20.87
C LEU A 104 -10.89 -10.50 20.65
N THR A 105 -10.70 -9.61 21.62
CA THR A 105 -11.19 -8.23 21.54
C THR A 105 -10.44 -7.45 20.46
N GLU A 106 -11.18 -6.68 19.68
CA GLU A 106 -10.63 -5.79 18.66
C GLU A 106 -9.69 -4.74 19.25
N THR A 107 -8.65 -4.40 18.48
CA THR A 107 -7.78 -3.27 18.83
C THR A 107 -8.31 -1.97 18.24
N THR A 108 -8.17 -0.89 19.01
CA THR A 108 -8.42 0.48 18.57
C THR A 108 -7.14 1.15 18.02
N GLY A 109 -5.97 0.59 18.32
CA GLY A 109 -4.69 1.13 17.91
C GLY A 109 -4.37 0.77 16.46
N ALA A 110 -4.19 1.79 15.62
CA ALA A 110 -3.56 1.65 14.32
C ALA A 110 -2.19 2.35 14.37
N VAL A 111 -1.10 1.61 14.14
CA VAL A 111 0.19 2.24 13.88
C VAL A 111 0.16 2.70 12.43
N ASP A 112 0.14 4.01 12.22
CA ASP A 112 0.31 4.58 10.88
C ASP A 112 1.79 4.49 10.50
N TRP A 113 2.12 3.42 9.78
CA TRP A 113 3.48 3.12 9.38
C TRP A 113 4.02 4.16 8.39
N ARG A 114 3.15 4.79 7.61
CA ARG A 114 3.51 5.92 6.76
C ARG A 114 3.98 7.11 7.59
N THR A 115 3.19 7.53 8.59
CA THR A 115 3.59 8.60 9.52
C THR A 115 4.89 8.24 10.24
N TYR A 116 5.06 6.98 10.65
CA TYR A 116 6.31 6.54 11.27
C TYR A 116 7.51 6.64 10.33
N LYS A 117 7.41 6.16 9.07
CA LYS A 117 8.47 6.29 8.06
C LYS A 117 8.81 7.76 7.79
N GLU A 118 7.81 8.64 7.65
CA GLU A 118 8.02 10.07 7.43
C GLU A 118 8.83 10.69 8.58
N ARG A 119 8.50 10.36 9.84
CA ARG A 119 9.30 10.80 11.00
C ARG A 119 10.75 10.31 10.95
N GLN A 120 10.98 9.07 10.51
CA GLN A 120 12.36 8.55 10.38
C GLN A 120 13.12 9.23 9.24
N TYR A 121 12.46 9.55 8.13
CA TYR A 121 13.07 10.33 7.05
C TYR A 121 13.40 11.75 7.49
N ASP A 122 12.53 12.39 8.26
CA ASP A 122 12.81 13.72 8.82
C ASP A 122 13.99 13.68 9.79
N ALA A 123 14.08 12.67 10.66
CA ALA A 123 15.21 12.48 11.56
C ALA A 123 16.52 12.26 10.80
N LEU A 124 16.50 11.43 9.74
CA LEU A 124 17.66 11.22 8.88
C LEU A 124 18.05 12.50 8.15
N ALA A 125 17.08 13.20 7.56
CA ALA A 125 17.31 14.45 6.85
C ALA A 125 17.89 15.51 7.79
N GLN A 126 17.43 15.57 9.04
CA GLN A 126 17.98 16.45 10.06
C GLN A 126 19.44 16.09 10.37
N GLY A 127 19.75 14.81 10.61
CA GLY A 127 21.12 14.37 10.84
C GLY A 127 22.06 14.70 9.68
N VAL A 128 21.59 14.57 8.43
CA VAL A 128 22.35 14.97 7.24
C VAL A 128 22.56 16.49 7.19
N ARG A 129 21.54 17.29 7.52
CA ARG A 129 21.65 18.77 7.54
C ARG A 129 22.60 19.27 8.62
N GLU A 130 22.67 18.58 9.75
CA GLU A 130 23.58 18.92 10.85
C GLU A 130 25.03 18.52 10.55
N ALA A 131 25.22 17.44 9.77
CA ALA A 131 26.55 16.93 9.43
C ALA A 131 27.20 17.61 8.20
N LEU A 132 26.43 18.36 7.39
CA LEU A 132 26.90 18.95 6.14
C LEU A 132 26.69 20.46 6.11
N ASP A 133 27.58 21.18 5.41
CA ASP A 133 27.38 22.60 5.08
C ASP A 133 26.31 22.74 3.98
N MET A 134 25.06 22.67 4.40
CA MET A 134 23.90 22.81 3.51
C MET A 134 23.89 24.15 2.77
N PRO A 135 24.23 25.31 3.38
CA PRO A 135 24.41 26.56 2.65
C PRO A 135 25.41 26.48 1.49
N TYR A 136 26.56 25.81 1.67
CA TYR A 136 27.52 25.58 0.59
C TYR A 136 26.96 24.66 -0.51
N ILE A 137 26.33 23.54 -0.14
CA ILE A 137 25.71 22.62 -1.10
C ILE A 137 24.62 23.33 -1.91
N TYR A 138 23.76 24.13 -1.28
CA TYR A 138 22.72 24.88 -1.99
C TYR A 138 23.29 25.92 -2.94
N ARG A 139 24.40 26.59 -2.59
CA ARG A 139 25.12 27.47 -3.52
C ARG A 139 25.66 26.71 -4.74
N LEU A 140 26.24 25.53 -4.56
CA LEU A 140 26.70 24.68 -5.68
C LEU A 140 25.54 24.26 -6.60
N LEU A 141 24.35 24.05 -6.03
CA LEU A 141 23.14 23.69 -6.78
C LEU A 141 22.41 24.90 -7.39
N GLY A 142 22.89 26.13 -7.16
CA GLY A 142 22.22 27.36 -7.62
C GLY A 142 20.88 27.64 -6.92
N LEU A 143 20.63 27.05 -5.75
CA LEU A 143 19.42 27.24 -4.98
C LEU A 143 19.57 28.41 -4.01
N PRO A 144 18.49 29.18 -3.75
CA PRO A 144 18.53 30.27 -2.79
C PRO A 144 18.80 29.71 -1.39
N THR A 145 19.89 30.16 -0.78
CA THR A 145 20.20 29.90 0.64
C THR A 145 19.28 30.78 1.48
N GLY A 146 18.23 30.18 2.05
CA GLY A 146 17.24 30.92 2.83
C GLY A 146 17.81 31.53 4.10
N GLU A 147 17.98 32.85 4.09
CA GLU A 147 17.66 33.75 5.20
C GLU A 147 16.74 34.85 4.64
N ASN A 148 15.43 34.68 4.81
CA ASN A 148 14.47 35.79 4.88
C ASN A 148 13.15 35.26 5.45
N ARG A 149 13.15 35.06 6.77
CA ARG A 149 11.94 35.21 7.58
C ARG A 149 11.95 36.66 8.09
N LYS A 150 11.08 37.50 7.53
CA LYS A 150 10.48 38.63 8.24
C LYS A 150 9.00 38.32 8.40
#